data_AF-A0A3D1SID8-F1
#
_entry.id   AF-A0A3D1SID8-F1
#
_cell.length_a   1.000
_cell.length_b   1.000
_cell.length_c   1.000
_cell.angle_alpha   90.00
_cell.angle_beta   90.00
_cell.angle_gamma   90.00
#
_symmetry.space_group_name_H-M   'P 1'
#
loop_
_entity.id
_entity.type
_entity.pdbx_description
1 polymer ?
#
loop_
_entity_poly.entity_id
_entity_poly.type
_entity_poly.pdbx_seq_one_letter_code
_entity_poly.pdbx_strand_id
1 'polypeptide(L)'
;MPAPSDTPVRVLGLDDFAMRRGDRYGTILVNLETGKPLDLLPDRTAEAVFPWLEKHQEIDVVSRDRASAYADAVKRALPHATQVADRYHLIQNLRDHLQRFLDRKRTWLPEVEDIPLKEASTSSPGSGESLNDHTGTLTSRVSAGRSQAERTDQPEAQVEPELPNALVGQEIELASLTYAERKQKISRDKRYARYEHILALHRAGMSGRAIARELYMSRRIVQRYLSSDGFPERAPGSGRRAFGKSKLDPYRGYLRERWNAGEHSGSRLFAEIKERGYTGSESLLRRLLGEWRTELPPKRRQGPPRKPRLSSQPRKRRLSSRGAAFLMILSPSKLVSGAAATA
;
A
#
# COMPACT_ATOMS: atom_id res chain seq x y z
N MET A 1 -9.56 -7.69 -24.37
CA MET A 1 -8.12 -7.68 -24.11
C MET A 1 -7.48 -6.77 -25.14
N PRO A 2 -6.68 -5.75 -24.78
CA PRO A 2 -5.84 -5.10 -25.77
C PRO A 2 -4.83 -6.15 -26.28
N ALA A 3 -4.55 -6.13 -27.58
CA ALA A 3 -3.58 -7.03 -28.22
C ALA A 3 -2.20 -6.88 -27.58
N PRO A 4 -1.39 -7.96 -27.49
CA PRO A 4 -0.02 -7.84 -27.03
C PRO A 4 0.73 -6.91 -27.99
N SER A 5 1.17 -5.76 -27.50
CA SER A 5 2.15 -4.95 -28.21
C SER A 5 3.46 -5.71 -28.18
N ASP A 6 3.93 -6.11 -29.35
CA ASP A 6 5.17 -6.87 -29.60
C ASP A 6 6.45 -6.05 -29.32
N THR A 7 6.35 -5.05 -28.45
CA THR A 7 7.46 -4.15 -28.12
C THR A 7 8.25 -4.75 -26.97
N PRO A 8 9.54 -5.06 -27.16
CA PRO A 8 10.37 -5.62 -26.11
C PRO A 8 10.46 -4.65 -24.92
N VAL A 9 10.37 -5.18 -23.71
CA VAL A 9 10.40 -4.39 -22.47
C VAL A 9 11.85 -4.30 -22.00
N ARG A 10 12.58 -3.24 -22.36
CA ARG A 10 13.99 -3.10 -21.95
C ARG A 10 14.16 -2.52 -20.56
N VAL A 11 13.24 -1.63 -20.16
CA VAL A 11 13.26 -0.98 -18.84
C VAL A 11 11.98 -1.31 -18.07
N LEU A 12 12.11 -2.12 -17.03
CA LEU A 12 11.02 -2.56 -16.18
C LEU A 12 10.93 -1.75 -14.88
N GLY A 13 9.72 -1.38 -14.49
CA GLY A 13 9.36 -0.84 -13.19
C GLY A 13 8.64 -1.90 -12.35
N LEU A 14 9.08 -2.07 -11.11
CA LEU A 14 8.56 -3.02 -10.13
C LEU A 14 8.19 -2.30 -8.82
N ASP A 15 6.91 -2.35 -8.44
CA ASP A 15 6.43 -1.74 -7.19
C ASP A 15 5.25 -2.51 -6.57
N ASP A 16 4.99 -2.27 -5.28
CA ASP A 16 3.84 -2.81 -4.55
C ASP A 16 2.55 -2.11 -4.99
N PHE A 17 1.56 -2.90 -5.44
CA PHE A 17 0.22 -2.39 -5.78
C PHE A 17 -0.83 -2.85 -4.78
N ALA A 18 -1.57 -1.89 -4.22
CA ALA A 18 -2.65 -2.17 -3.28
C ALA A 18 -3.97 -2.49 -4.01
N MET A 19 -4.27 -3.78 -4.21
CA MET A 19 -5.58 -4.25 -4.69
C MET A 19 -6.73 -3.83 -3.74
N ARG A 20 -6.47 -3.85 -2.43
CA ARG A 20 -7.33 -3.27 -1.40
C ARG A 20 -6.45 -2.61 -0.36
N ARG A 21 -6.51 -1.28 -0.27
CA ARG A 21 -5.66 -0.47 0.63
C ARG A 21 -5.71 -1.03 2.06
N GLY A 22 -4.54 -1.41 2.58
CA GLY A 22 -4.37 -1.91 3.94
C GLY A 22 -4.70 -3.39 4.16
N ASP A 23 -5.00 -4.14 3.10
CA ASP A 23 -5.45 -5.54 3.17
C ASP A 23 -4.65 -6.44 2.21
N ARG A 24 -4.77 -6.22 0.90
CA ARG A 24 -4.13 -7.04 -0.13
C ARG A 24 -3.22 -6.21 -1.03
N TYR A 25 -1.97 -6.64 -1.11
CA TYR A 25 -0.92 -6.04 -1.93
C TYR A 25 -0.42 -7.10 -2.90
N GLY A 26 -0.29 -6.70 -4.16
CA GLY A 26 0.36 -7.46 -5.23
C GLY A 26 1.54 -6.67 -5.78
N THR A 27 2.10 -7.12 -6.90
CA THR A 27 3.20 -6.44 -7.61
C THR A 27 2.66 -5.85 -8.90
N ILE A 28 2.90 -4.57 -9.17
CA ILE A 28 2.67 -3.98 -10.50
C ILE A 28 3.96 -3.98 -11.30
N LEU A 29 3.86 -4.42 -12.55
CA LEU A 29 4.91 -4.40 -13.55
C LEU A 29 4.59 -3.30 -14.55
N VAL A 30 5.53 -2.40 -14.80
CA VAL A 30 5.34 -1.25 -15.70
C VAL A 30 6.48 -1.19 -16.69
N ASN A 31 6.18 -1.04 -17.98
CA ASN A 31 7.20 -0.67 -18.95
C ASN A 31 7.52 0.81 -18.76
N LEU A 32 8.74 1.13 -18.30
CA LEU A 32 9.13 2.50 -17.97
C LEU A 32 9.47 3.36 -19.18
N GLU A 33 9.69 2.77 -20.34
CA GLU A 33 9.89 3.50 -21.60
C GLU A 33 8.55 4.03 -22.12
N THR A 34 7.48 3.25 -22.00
CA THR A 34 6.13 3.61 -22.47
C THR A 34 5.23 4.19 -21.37
N GLY A 35 5.58 3.99 -20.10
CA GLY A 35 4.75 4.33 -18.95
C GLY A 35 3.49 3.46 -18.80
N LYS A 36 3.39 2.35 -19.52
CA LYS A 36 2.20 1.48 -19.51
C LYS A 36 2.36 0.33 -18.51
N PRO A 37 1.34 0.03 -17.71
CA PRO A 37 1.29 -1.21 -16.94
C PRO A 37 1.35 -2.42 -17.88
N LEU A 38 2.17 -3.40 -17.53
CA LEU A 38 2.32 -4.67 -18.25
C LEU A 38 1.43 -5.73 -17.60
N ASP A 39 1.55 -5.88 -16.28
CA ASP A 39 0.82 -6.91 -15.53
C ASP A 39 0.68 -6.52 -14.05
N LEU A 40 -0.25 -7.20 -13.37
CA LEU A 40 -0.50 -7.07 -11.93
C LEU A 40 -0.48 -8.46 -11.29
N LEU A 41 0.60 -8.77 -10.58
CA LEU A 41 0.80 -10.05 -9.91
C LEU A 41 0.13 -10.07 -8.53
N PRO A 42 -0.37 -11.23 -8.07
CA PRO A 42 -1.23 -11.30 -6.88
C PRO A 42 -0.49 -11.19 -5.54
N ASP A 43 0.83 -11.36 -5.51
CA ASP A 43 1.66 -11.25 -4.30
C ASP A 43 2.94 -10.45 -4.61
N ARG A 44 3.68 -10.12 -3.55
CA ARG A 44 4.92 -9.32 -3.54
C ARG A 44 6.16 -10.13 -3.17
N THR A 45 6.06 -11.45 -3.29
CA THR A 45 7.15 -12.38 -2.98
C THR A 45 8.03 -12.58 -4.20
N ALA A 46 9.26 -13.06 -3.98
CA ALA A 46 10.17 -13.32 -5.09
C ALA A 46 9.58 -14.38 -6.03
N GLU A 47 8.91 -15.37 -5.47
CA GLU A 47 8.30 -16.52 -6.14
C GLU A 47 7.12 -16.12 -7.02
N ALA A 48 6.39 -15.05 -6.66
CA ALA A 48 5.30 -14.54 -7.50
C ALA A 48 5.82 -13.80 -8.73
N VAL A 49 6.96 -13.10 -8.61
CA VAL A 49 7.54 -12.26 -9.65
C VAL A 49 8.46 -13.06 -10.58
N PHE A 50 9.15 -14.07 -10.03
CA PHE A 50 10.17 -14.85 -10.74
C PHE A 50 9.68 -15.49 -12.05
N PRO A 51 8.54 -16.21 -12.11
CA PRO A 51 8.07 -16.85 -13.34
C PRO A 51 7.69 -15.87 -14.44
N TRP A 52 7.35 -14.63 -14.07
CA TRP A 52 7.11 -13.57 -15.05
C TRP A 52 8.44 -13.08 -15.62
N LEU A 53 9.42 -12.77 -14.75
CA LEU A 53 10.73 -12.31 -15.17
C LEU A 53 11.48 -13.33 -16.04
N GLU A 54 11.36 -14.64 -15.76
CA GLU A 54 12.00 -15.68 -16.58
C GLU A 54 11.58 -15.62 -18.05
N LYS A 55 10.34 -15.24 -18.32
CA LYS A 55 9.80 -15.14 -19.68
C LYS A 55 10.23 -13.87 -20.42
N HIS A 56 10.87 -12.93 -19.73
CA HIS A 56 11.23 -11.61 -20.23
C HIS A 56 12.74 -11.36 -20.14
N GLN A 57 13.52 -12.18 -20.86
CA GLN A 57 14.98 -12.08 -20.89
C GLN A 57 15.50 -10.85 -21.66
N GLU A 58 14.63 -10.09 -22.31
CA GLU A 58 14.95 -8.84 -23.01
C GLU A 58 15.13 -7.62 -22.08
N ILE A 59 14.90 -7.77 -20.78
CA ILE A 59 14.97 -6.69 -19.80
C ILE A 59 16.43 -6.38 -19.42
N ASP A 60 16.91 -5.20 -19.80
CA ASP A 60 18.26 -4.72 -19.46
C ASP A 60 18.32 -4.00 -18.10
N VAL A 61 17.23 -3.33 -17.71
CA VAL A 61 17.20 -2.46 -16.52
C VAL A 61 15.92 -2.70 -15.73
N VAL A 62 16.08 -2.84 -14.41
CA VAL A 62 14.96 -2.98 -13.48
C VAL A 62 15.01 -1.87 -12.44
N SER A 63 14.10 -0.90 -12.54
CA SER A 63 13.80 0.05 -11.46
C SER A 63 12.85 -0.60 -10.48
N ARG A 64 13.27 -0.75 -9.23
CA ARG A 64 12.44 -1.36 -8.19
C ARG A 64 12.47 -0.58 -6.89
N ASP A 65 11.48 -0.85 -6.06
CA ASP A 65 11.56 -0.50 -4.65
C ASP A 65 12.78 -1.15 -3.96
N ARG A 66 13.06 -0.75 -2.73
CA ARG A 66 14.21 -1.28 -1.97
C ARG A 66 13.90 -2.59 -1.22
N ALA A 67 12.82 -3.30 -1.57
CA ALA A 67 12.50 -4.58 -0.97
C ALA A 67 13.49 -5.66 -1.42
N SER A 68 13.92 -6.50 -0.47
CA SER A 68 14.86 -7.59 -0.76
C SER A 68 14.25 -8.65 -1.68
N ALA A 69 12.93 -8.89 -1.58
CA ALA A 69 12.24 -9.92 -2.38
C ALA A 69 12.35 -9.66 -3.89
N TYR A 70 12.15 -8.43 -4.35
CA TYR A 70 12.32 -8.10 -5.77
C TYR A 70 13.79 -8.14 -6.18
N ALA A 71 14.72 -7.73 -5.31
CA ALA A 71 16.14 -7.84 -5.59
C ALA A 71 16.58 -9.29 -5.82
N ASP A 72 16.08 -10.21 -4.98
CA ASP A 72 16.35 -11.64 -5.06
C ASP A 72 15.72 -12.27 -6.32
N ALA A 73 14.46 -11.92 -6.64
CA ALA A 73 13.78 -12.38 -7.85
C ALA A 73 14.53 -11.97 -9.12
N VAL A 74 14.90 -10.69 -9.22
CA VAL A 74 15.62 -10.15 -10.39
C VAL A 74 17.01 -10.77 -10.49
N LYS A 75 17.73 -10.92 -9.37
CA LYS A 75 19.06 -11.54 -9.37
C LYS A 75 19.03 -12.99 -9.86
N ARG A 76 17.95 -13.73 -9.56
CA ARG A 76 17.76 -15.12 -10.00
C ARG A 76 17.32 -15.21 -11.47
N ALA A 77 16.32 -14.42 -11.87
CA ALA A 77 15.71 -14.55 -13.21
C ALA A 77 16.44 -13.78 -14.31
N LEU A 78 17.09 -12.66 -13.96
CA LEU A 78 17.74 -11.73 -14.89
C LEU A 78 19.11 -11.29 -14.35
N PRO A 79 20.10 -12.20 -14.28
CA PRO A 79 21.41 -11.90 -13.71
C PRO A 79 22.20 -10.83 -14.49
N HIS A 80 21.86 -10.61 -15.77
CA HIS A 80 22.44 -9.58 -16.62
C HIS A 80 21.82 -8.18 -16.40
N ALA A 81 20.60 -8.11 -15.85
CA ALA A 81 19.86 -6.87 -15.73
C ALA A 81 20.43 -5.97 -14.62
N THR A 82 20.57 -4.68 -14.93
CA THR A 82 21.01 -3.68 -13.95
C THR A 82 19.85 -3.31 -13.03
N GLN A 83 20.02 -3.53 -11.73
CA GLN A 83 19.03 -3.12 -10.73
C GLN A 83 19.26 -1.68 -10.28
N VAL A 84 18.24 -0.83 -10.46
CA VAL A 84 18.25 0.58 -10.09
C VAL A 84 17.23 0.83 -8.99
N ALA A 85 17.59 1.66 -8.00
CA ALA A 85 16.66 2.08 -6.97
C ALA A 85 15.65 3.07 -7.56
N ASP A 86 14.36 2.81 -7.36
CA ASP A 86 13.32 3.66 -7.92
C ASP A 86 13.39 5.10 -7.38
N ARG A 87 13.26 6.05 -8.31
CA ARG A 87 13.41 7.49 -8.05
C ARG A 87 12.39 8.00 -7.04
N TYR A 88 11.15 7.52 -7.09
CA TYR A 88 10.09 7.97 -6.18
C TYR A 88 10.49 7.71 -4.72
N HIS A 89 10.99 6.52 -4.40
CA HIS A 89 11.39 6.20 -3.03
C HIS A 89 12.60 7.00 -2.56
N LEU A 90 13.56 7.29 -3.44
CA LEU A 90 14.71 8.15 -3.10
C LEU A 90 14.24 9.57 -2.75
N ILE A 91 13.38 10.15 -3.59
CA ILE A 91 12.83 11.50 -3.37
C ILE A 91 11.93 11.53 -2.13
N GLN A 92 11.10 10.51 -1.92
CA GLN A 92 10.25 10.39 -0.74
C GLN A 92 11.08 10.33 0.54
N ASN A 93 12.13 9.50 0.56
CA ASN A 93 13.04 9.39 1.70
C ASN A 93 13.71 10.73 2.00
N LEU A 94 14.23 11.43 0.98
CA LEU A 94 14.82 12.76 1.14
C LEU A 94 13.81 13.74 1.75
N ARG A 95 12.61 13.81 1.19
CA ARG A 95 11.54 14.69 1.66
C ARG A 95 11.17 14.41 3.12
N ASP A 96 11.04 13.16 3.50
CA ASP A 96 10.68 12.78 4.88
C ASP A 96 11.78 13.16 5.88
N HIS A 97 13.06 13.02 5.50
CA HIS A 97 14.18 13.47 6.32
C HIS A 97 14.24 14.99 6.42
N LEU A 98 14.07 15.71 5.31
CA LEU A 98 13.98 17.17 5.29
C LEU A 98 12.83 17.66 6.18
N GLN A 99 11.67 17.03 6.09
CA GLN A 99 10.53 17.40 6.94
C GLN A 99 10.87 17.26 8.43
N ARG A 100 11.45 16.13 8.86
CA ARG A 100 11.85 15.90 10.27
C ARG A 100 12.89 16.89 10.75
N PHE A 101 13.84 17.26 9.88
CA PHE A 101 14.82 18.30 10.18
C PHE A 101 14.15 19.66 10.36
N LEU A 102 13.29 20.05 9.41
CA LEU A 102 12.61 21.34 9.42
C LEU A 102 11.58 21.46 10.56
N ASP A 103 11.01 20.35 11.04
CA ASP A 103 10.17 20.34 12.23
C ASP A 103 10.91 20.88 13.47
N ARG A 104 12.23 20.63 13.58
CA ARG A 104 13.08 21.17 14.66
C ARG A 104 13.48 22.63 14.44
N LYS A 105 13.32 23.12 13.21
CA LYS A 105 13.69 24.48 12.78
C LYS A 105 12.47 25.30 12.37
N ARG A 106 11.28 24.93 12.86
CA ARG A 106 10.01 25.52 12.44
C ARG A 106 9.94 27.05 12.62
N THR A 107 10.61 27.60 13.64
CA THR A 107 10.68 29.05 13.88
C THR A 107 11.52 29.80 12.84
N TRP A 108 12.39 29.10 12.11
CA TRP A 108 13.25 29.65 11.06
C TRP A 108 12.60 29.59 9.69
N LEU A 109 11.44 28.94 9.56
CA LEU A 109 10.70 28.88 8.31
C LEU A 109 10.04 30.23 8.01
N PRO A 110 10.07 30.68 6.75
CA PRO A 110 9.54 31.98 6.36
C PRO A 110 8.02 32.03 6.54
N GLU A 111 7.51 33.25 6.74
CA GLU A 111 6.09 33.51 6.59
C GLU A 111 5.74 33.54 5.10
N VAL A 112 4.65 32.86 4.75
CA VAL A 112 4.10 32.80 3.41
C VAL A 112 2.67 33.31 3.45
N GLU A 113 2.29 34.00 2.38
CA GLU A 113 0.91 34.40 2.13
C GLU A 113 0.27 33.37 1.23
N ASP A 114 -0.85 32.79 1.68
CA ASP A 114 -1.67 31.97 0.80
C ASP A 114 -2.35 32.90 -0.21
N ILE A 115 -1.84 32.94 -1.44
CA ILE A 115 -2.50 33.63 -2.55
C ILE A 115 -3.80 32.85 -2.84
N PRO A 116 -4.98 33.48 -2.74
CA PRO A 116 -6.21 32.83 -3.15
C PRO A 116 -6.09 32.40 -4.60
N LEU A 117 -6.41 31.14 -4.92
CA LEU A 117 -6.56 30.69 -6.30
C LEU A 117 -7.68 31.54 -6.94
N LYS A 118 -7.29 32.63 -7.58
CA LYS A 118 -8.21 33.49 -8.33
C LYS A 118 -8.71 32.66 -9.51
N GLU A 119 -10.01 32.65 -9.72
CA GLU A 119 -10.68 31.92 -10.81
C GLU A 119 -9.99 32.23 -12.15
N ALA A 120 -9.16 31.31 -12.62
CA ALA A 120 -8.78 31.25 -14.03
C ALA A 120 -10.00 30.71 -14.78
N SER A 121 -11.00 31.56 -14.97
CA SER A 121 -12.21 31.26 -15.71
C SER A 121 -12.81 32.54 -16.27
N THR A 122 -12.18 33.11 -17.30
CA THR A 122 -12.90 33.92 -18.28
C THR A 122 -12.36 33.65 -19.69
N SER A 123 -13.22 32.97 -20.47
CA SER A 123 -13.39 32.99 -21.94
C SER A 123 -12.28 32.53 -22.90
N SER A 124 -12.48 31.34 -23.50
CA SER A 124 -12.77 31.24 -24.93
C SER A 124 -13.46 29.91 -25.30
N PRO A 125 -14.26 29.87 -26.39
CA PRO A 125 -15.29 28.86 -26.61
C PRO A 125 -14.84 27.65 -27.44
N GLY A 126 -15.48 26.52 -27.18
CA GLY A 126 -15.87 25.55 -28.22
C GLY A 126 -14.80 24.65 -28.83
N SER A 127 -14.58 23.49 -28.21
CA SER A 127 -14.58 22.21 -28.92
C SER A 127 -14.87 21.10 -27.89
N GLY A 128 -16.04 20.49 -28.03
CA GLY A 128 -16.44 19.36 -27.21
C GLY A 128 -15.72 18.12 -27.70
N GLU A 129 -15.02 17.45 -26.80
CA GLU A 129 -14.87 16.00 -26.85
C GLU A 129 -14.80 15.49 -25.41
N SER A 130 -15.92 14.90 -25.00
CA SER A 130 -16.17 14.37 -23.68
C SER A 130 -15.80 12.89 -23.69
N LEU A 131 -14.58 12.53 -23.26
CA LEU A 131 -14.28 11.14 -22.89
C LEU A 131 -14.86 10.88 -21.49
N ASN A 132 -16.10 10.40 -21.47
CA ASN A 132 -16.67 9.78 -20.29
C ASN A 132 -16.27 8.30 -20.23
N ASP A 133 -15.70 7.96 -19.08
CA ASP A 133 -15.72 6.64 -18.45
C ASP A 133 -17.04 5.91 -18.67
N HIS A 134 -17.00 4.76 -19.32
CA HIS A 134 -18.05 3.74 -19.24
C HIS A 134 -17.46 2.41 -18.78
N THR A 135 -17.43 2.25 -17.45
CA THR A 135 -17.65 0.97 -16.81
C THR A 135 -19.09 0.52 -17.12
N GLY A 136 -19.25 -0.51 -17.93
CA GLY A 136 -20.53 -1.14 -18.25
C GLY A 136 -20.40 -2.64 -18.23
N THR A 137 -20.94 -3.25 -17.18
CA THR A 137 -21.22 -4.69 -17.04
C THR A 137 -22.09 -5.19 -18.19
N LEU A 138 -21.68 -6.28 -18.86
CA LEU A 138 -22.60 -7.13 -19.61
C LEU A 138 -22.28 -8.60 -19.35
N THR A 139 -23.22 -9.23 -18.65
CA THR A 139 -23.46 -10.67 -18.56
C THR A 139 -23.91 -11.23 -19.92
N SER A 140 -23.37 -12.36 -20.35
CA SER A 140 -24.12 -13.34 -21.15
C SER A 140 -23.58 -14.77 -20.94
N ARG A 141 -24.54 -15.69 -20.85
CA ARG A 141 -24.43 -17.15 -20.73
C ARG A 141 -24.17 -17.81 -22.09
N VAL A 142 -24.04 -19.14 -22.06
CA VAL A 142 -24.10 -20.16 -23.15
C VAL A 142 -22.71 -20.62 -23.61
N SER A 143 -22.39 -21.90 -23.81
CA SER A 143 -22.88 -23.20 -23.33
C SER A 143 -21.79 -24.22 -23.69
N ALA A 144 -21.86 -25.35 -23.01
CA ALA A 144 -21.24 -26.65 -23.26
C ALA A 144 -20.62 -26.92 -24.66
N GLY A 145 -19.40 -27.45 -24.65
CA GLY A 145 -18.75 -28.09 -25.78
C GLY A 145 -17.69 -29.09 -25.30
N ARG A 146 -18.12 -30.33 -25.11
CA ARG A 146 -17.33 -31.52 -24.79
C ARG A 146 -16.61 -31.97 -26.07
N SER A 147 -15.32 -32.29 -25.99
CA SER A 147 -14.69 -33.26 -26.90
C SER A 147 -13.43 -33.87 -26.29
N GLN A 148 -13.57 -35.14 -25.90
CA GLN A 148 -12.49 -36.12 -25.71
C GLN A 148 -12.02 -36.63 -27.07
N ALA A 149 -10.74 -36.99 -27.17
CA ALA A 149 -10.18 -38.25 -27.70
C ALA A 149 -8.67 -38.02 -27.99
N GLU A 150 -7.76 -38.51 -27.16
CA GLU A 150 -7.17 -39.87 -27.15
C GLU A 150 -6.12 -40.13 -28.24
N ARG A 151 -4.86 -40.36 -27.80
CA ARG A 151 -3.97 -41.51 -28.08
C ARG A 151 -2.49 -41.10 -27.87
N THR A 152 -1.88 -41.52 -26.77
CA THR A 152 -0.89 -42.63 -26.63
C THR A 152 0.34 -42.50 -27.54
N ASP A 153 1.49 -42.15 -26.95
CA ASP A 153 2.56 -43.12 -26.69
C ASP A 153 3.64 -42.51 -25.77
N GLN A 154 4.02 -43.28 -24.74
CA GLN A 154 5.27 -43.21 -23.96
C GLN A 154 5.98 -44.56 -24.23
N PRO A 155 7.30 -44.74 -24.00
CA PRO A 155 8.12 -44.02 -23.01
C PRO A 155 9.55 -43.69 -23.46
N GLU A 156 10.25 -42.82 -22.72
CA GLU A 156 11.68 -43.03 -22.46
C GLU A 156 12.11 -42.23 -21.21
N ALA A 157 12.71 -42.95 -20.27
CA ALA A 157 13.03 -42.49 -18.93
C ALA A 157 14.20 -41.50 -18.94
N GLN A 158 13.91 -40.25 -18.55
CA GLN A 158 14.93 -39.27 -18.17
C GLN A 158 14.81 -39.05 -16.66
N VAL A 159 15.85 -39.49 -15.94
CA VAL A 159 16.02 -39.27 -14.51
C VAL A 159 16.22 -37.77 -14.30
N GLU A 160 15.17 -37.05 -13.89
CA GLU A 160 15.33 -35.70 -13.35
C GLU A 160 16.11 -35.75 -12.03
N PRO A 161 17.04 -34.81 -11.79
CA PRO A 161 17.73 -34.74 -10.52
C PRO A 161 16.74 -34.27 -9.44
N GLU A 162 16.29 -35.19 -8.58
CA GLU A 162 15.38 -34.85 -7.48
C GLU A 162 16.04 -33.83 -6.53
N LEU A 163 15.54 -32.59 -6.58
CA LEU A 163 15.84 -31.56 -5.60
C LEU A 163 15.44 -32.07 -4.20
N PRO A 164 16.22 -31.80 -3.14
CA PRO A 164 15.96 -32.33 -1.81
C PRO A 164 14.53 -32.04 -1.34
N ASN A 165 13.79 -33.11 -1.04
CA ASN A 165 12.38 -33.17 -0.61
C ASN A 165 11.99 -32.16 0.50
N ALA A 166 12.97 -31.66 1.25
CA ALA A 166 12.81 -30.65 2.30
C ALA A 166 12.47 -29.23 1.77
N LEU A 167 12.93 -28.85 0.57
CA LEU A 167 12.65 -27.54 -0.03
C LEU A 167 11.24 -27.48 -0.63
N VAL A 168 10.80 -28.57 -1.26
CA VAL A 168 9.44 -28.73 -1.83
C VAL A 168 8.37 -28.66 -0.73
N GLY A 169 8.63 -29.25 0.44
CA GLY A 169 7.70 -29.21 1.59
C GLY A 169 7.47 -27.81 2.17
N GLN A 170 8.50 -26.95 2.19
CA GLN A 170 8.38 -25.58 2.69
C GLN A 170 7.60 -24.66 1.73
N GLU A 171 7.73 -24.89 0.42
CA GLU A 171 7.03 -24.13 -0.62
C GLU A 171 5.53 -24.45 -0.66
N ILE A 172 5.15 -25.72 -0.49
CA ILE A 172 3.75 -26.16 -0.40
C ILE A 172 3.07 -25.57 0.87
N GLU A 173 3.79 -25.53 1.99
CA GLU A 173 3.31 -24.94 3.25
C GLU A 173 3.12 -23.41 3.14
N LEU A 174 4.00 -22.69 2.43
CA LEU A 174 3.86 -21.24 2.22
C LEU A 174 2.75 -20.90 1.22
N ALA A 175 2.57 -21.71 0.18
CA ALA A 175 1.55 -21.52 -0.84
C ALA A 175 0.12 -21.72 -0.31
N SER A 176 -0.05 -22.58 0.71
CA SER A 176 -1.35 -22.87 1.34
C SER A 176 -1.78 -21.87 2.43
N LEU A 177 -0.88 -21.00 2.90
CA LEU A 177 -1.17 -20.00 3.91
C LEU A 177 -1.84 -18.74 3.32
N THR A 178 -2.68 -18.06 4.10
CA THR A 178 -3.18 -16.74 3.72
C THR A 178 -2.04 -15.71 3.72
N TYR A 179 -2.17 -14.61 2.98
CA TYR A 179 -1.19 -13.52 2.98
C TYR A 179 -0.88 -12.98 4.39
N ALA A 180 -1.90 -12.88 5.25
CA ALA A 180 -1.72 -12.44 6.62
C ALA A 180 -0.85 -13.42 7.43
N GLU A 181 -1.02 -14.72 7.19
CA GLU A 181 -0.23 -15.78 7.82
C GLU A 181 1.19 -15.83 7.23
N ARG A 182 1.36 -15.72 5.90
CA ARG A 182 2.69 -15.57 5.27
C ARG A 182 3.46 -14.37 5.82
N LYS A 183 2.80 -13.21 5.93
CA LYS A 183 3.39 -12.00 6.51
C LYS A 183 3.75 -12.20 7.98
N GLN A 184 2.93 -12.92 8.75
CA GLN A 184 3.23 -13.28 10.14
C GLN A 184 4.43 -14.23 10.23
N LYS A 185 4.51 -15.25 9.37
CA LYS A 185 5.63 -16.20 9.25
C LYS A 185 6.94 -15.49 8.90
N ILE A 186 6.99 -14.73 7.80
CA ILE A 186 8.16 -13.91 7.42
C ILE A 186 8.58 -12.96 8.55
N SER A 187 7.62 -12.31 9.22
CA SER A 187 7.92 -11.40 10.32
C SER A 187 8.44 -12.12 11.56
N ARG A 188 8.02 -13.37 11.78
CA ARG A 188 8.50 -14.26 12.84
C ARG A 188 9.90 -14.73 12.52
N ASP A 189 10.16 -15.21 11.30
CA ASP A 189 11.46 -15.72 10.86
C ASP A 189 12.53 -14.64 10.94
N LYS A 190 12.22 -13.41 10.51
CA LYS A 190 13.12 -12.25 10.70
C LYS A 190 13.41 -11.93 12.17
N ARG A 191 12.46 -12.17 13.08
CA ARG A 191 12.71 -12.01 14.53
C ARG A 191 13.54 -13.17 15.07
N TYR A 192 13.29 -14.38 14.61
CA TYR A 192 14.00 -15.58 15.00
C TYR A 192 15.49 -15.51 14.58
N ALA A 193 15.77 -15.13 13.33
CA ALA A 193 17.14 -14.91 12.86
C ALA A 193 17.90 -13.85 13.70
N ARG A 194 17.21 -12.78 14.13
CA ARG A 194 17.80 -11.79 15.05
C ARG A 194 18.09 -12.36 16.43
N TYR A 195 17.19 -13.20 16.95
CA TYR A 195 17.36 -13.88 18.22
C TYR A 195 18.57 -14.82 18.19
N GLU A 196 18.68 -15.65 17.16
CA GLU A 196 19.84 -16.54 16.98
C GLU A 196 21.15 -15.78 16.84
N HIS A 197 21.16 -14.68 16.08
CA HIS A 197 22.35 -13.85 15.93
C HIS A 197 22.79 -13.22 17.27
N ILE A 198 21.84 -12.75 18.08
CA ILE A 198 22.12 -12.24 19.43
C ILE A 198 22.72 -13.35 20.32
N LEU A 199 22.18 -14.55 20.29
CA LEU A 199 22.70 -15.69 21.06
C LEU A 199 24.09 -16.12 20.59
N ALA A 200 24.36 -16.11 19.28
CA ALA A 200 25.68 -16.44 18.74
C ALA A 200 26.75 -15.46 19.22
N LEU A 201 26.48 -14.15 19.15
CA LEU A 201 27.40 -13.12 19.62
C LEU A 201 27.60 -13.16 21.15
N HIS A 202 26.55 -13.47 21.90
CA HIS A 202 26.65 -13.64 23.35
C HIS A 202 27.48 -14.88 23.73
N ARG A 203 27.30 -16.00 23.00
CA ARG A 203 28.15 -17.21 23.16
C ARG A 203 29.61 -16.94 22.80
N ALA A 204 29.87 -16.04 21.86
CA ALA A 204 31.22 -15.55 21.56
C ALA A 204 31.79 -14.59 22.62
N GLY A 205 31.10 -14.38 23.74
CA GLY A 205 31.58 -13.59 24.87
C GLY A 205 31.28 -12.09 24.79
N MET A 206 30.53 -11.62 23.79
CA MET A 206 30.18 -10.21 23.70
C MET A 206 29.15 -9.80 24.77
N SER A 207 29.42 -8.69 25.46
CA SER A 207 28.44 -8.12 26.39
C SER A 207 27.17 -7.65 25.66
N GLY A 208 26.01 -7.74 26.32
CA GLY A 208 24.76 -7.23 25.74
C GLY A 208 24.79 -5.75 25.33
N ARG A 209 25.69 -4.94 25.91
CA ARG A 209 25.96 -3.55 25.46
C ARG A 209 26.65 -3.52 24.09
N ALA A 210 27.66 -4.37 23.91
CA ALA A 210 28.40 -4.47 22.65
C ALA A 210 27.47 -4.99 21.53
N ILE A 211 26.71 -6.05 21.80
CA ILE A 211 25.74 -6.62 20.85
C ILE A 211 24.70 -5.59 20.41
N ALA A 212 24.19 -4.76 21.33
CA ALA A 212 23.24 -3.72 21.00
C ALA A 212 23.81 -2.66 20.03
N ARG A 213 25.10 -2.32 20.16
CA ARG A 213 25.78 -1.40 19.23
C ARG A 213 26.07 -2.07 17.89
N GLU A 214 26.58 -3.28 17.93
CA GLU A 214 26.95 -4.08 16.74
C GLU A 214 25.74 -4.30 15.82
N LEU A 215 24.61 -4.69 16.42
CA LEU A 215 23.40 -4.99 15.67
C LEU A 215 22.45 -3.79 15.49
N TYR A 216 22.86 -2.59 15.93
CA TYR A 216 22.04 -1.37 15.92
C TYR A 216 20.64 -1.56 16.55
N MET A 217 20.56 -2.35 17.63
CA MET A 217 19.31 -2.68 18.31
C MET A 217 19.19 -1.99 19.66
N SER A 218 17.96 -1.74 20.11
CA SER A 218 17.76 -1.24 21.47
C SER A 218 18.25 -2.27 22.50
N ARG A 219 18.96 -1.78 23.51
CA ARG A 219 19.49 -2.63 24.59
C ARG A 219 18.40 -3.43 25.33
N ARG A 220 17.17 -2.88 25.41
CA ARG A 220 16.01 -3.57 25.99
C ARG A 220 15.61 -4.81 25.20
N ILE A 221 15.75 -4.80 23.87
CA ILE A 221 15.45 -5.97 23.02
C ILE A 221 16.52 -7.04 23.21
N VAL A 222 17.80 -6.66 23.18
CA VAL A 222 18.92 -7.59 23.41
C VAL A 222 18.79 -8.24 24.79
N GLN A 223 18.56 -7.43 25.83
CA GLN A 223 18.36 -7.96 27.18
C GLN A 223 17.14 -8.89 27.25
N ARG A 224 16.00 -8.53 26.64
CA ARG A 224 14.82 -9.40 26.58
C ARG A 224 15.14 -10.75 25.95
N TYR A 225 15.88 -10.76 24.85
CA TYR A 225 16.24 -12.01 24.15
C TYR A 225 17.24 -12.86 24.94
N LEU A 226 18.21 -12.24 25.61
CA LEU A 226 19.19 -12.98 26.43
C LEU A 226 18.62 -13.50 27.75
N SER A 227 17.56 -12.86 28.27
CA SER A 227 16.90 -13.25 29.53
C SER A 227 15.71 -14.19 29.34
N SER A 228 15.35 -14.51 28.09
CA SER A 228 14.28 -15.47 27.80
C SER A 228 14.87 -16.87 27.69
N ASP A 229 14.25 -17.86 28.32
CA ASP A 229 14.65 -19.28 28.22
C ASP A 229 14.42 -19.89 26.81
N GLY A 230 13.86 -19.11 25.89
CA GLY A 230 13.61 -19.47 24.49
C GLY A 230 13.22 -18.25 23.66
N PHE A 231 12.91 -18.45 22.37
CA PHE A 231 12.46 -17.36 21.50
C PHE A 231 11.16 -16.74 22.03
N PRO A 232 11.15 -15.45 22.41
CA PRO A 232 9.96 -14.83 22.98
C PRO A 232 8.94 -14.56 21.88
N GLU A 233 8.05 -15.52 21.68
CA GLU A 233 6.93 -15.41 20.76
C GLU A 233 6.03 -14.22 21.14
N ARG A 234 5.38 -13.63 20.12
CA ARG A 234 4.35 -12.64 20.41
C ARG A 234 3.18 -13.36 21.07
N ALA A 235 2.73 -12.85 22.21
CA ALA A 235 1.52 -13.34 22.86
C ALA A 235 0.37 -13.40 21.83
N PRO A 236 -0.32 -14.55 21.70
CA PRO A 236 -1.48 -14.66 20.82
C PRO A 236 -2.51 -13.61 21.25
N GLY A 237 -2.95 -12.77 20.31
CA GLY A 237 -3.88 -11.66 20.58
C GLY A 237 -3.28 -10.26 20.63
N SER A 238 -1.98 -10.08 20.31
CA SER A 238 -1.41 -8.74 20.07
C SER A 238 -1.77 -8.14 18.69
N GLY A 239 -2.48 -8.90 17.85
CA GLY A 239 -3.25 -8.35 16.71
C GLY A 239 -4.42 -7.52 17.25
N ARG A 240 -4.98 -6.61 16.44
CA ARG A 240 -6.08 -5.69 16.83
C ARG A 240 -6.98 -6.37 17.87
N ARG A 241 -7.06 -5.81 19.09
CA ARG A 241 -7.99 -6.30 20.14
C ARG A 241 -9.30 -6.62 19.44
N ALA A 242 -9.80 -7.85 19.60
CA ALA A 242 -11.16 -8.17 19.22
C ALA A 242 -12.01 -7.02 19.77
N PHE A 243 -12.69 -6.29 18.88
CA PHE A 243 -13.49 -5.15 19.27
C PHE A 243 -14.52 -5.74 20.24
N GLY A 244 -14.31 -5.52 21.55
CA GLY A 244 -15.23 -6.03 22.56
C GLY A 244 -16.64 -5.57 22.20
N LYS A 245 -17.66 -6.34 22.61
CA LYS A 245 -19.08 -6.04 22.36
C LYS A 245 -19.28 -4.52 22.46
N SER A 246 -19.54 -3.89 21.32
CA SER A 246 -19.63 -2.45 21.23
C SER A 246 -20.76 -2.00 22.15
N LYS A 247 -20.61 -0.87 22.84
CA LYS A 247 -21.73 -0.28 23.61
C LYS A 247 -22.98 -0.03 22.76
N LEU A 248 -22.84 -0.01 21.43
CA LEU A 248 -23.95 0.08 20.49
C LEU A 248 -24.64 -1.25 20.18
N ASP A 249 -24.02 -2.39 20.48
CA ASP A 249 -24.55 -3.71 20.09
C ASP A 249 -26.00 -3.95 20.56
N PRO A 250 -26.38 -3.59 21.80
CA PRO A 250 -27.78 -3.69 22.26
C PRO A 250 -28.77 -2.82 21.46
N TYR A 251 -28.29 -1.74 20.84
CA TYR A 251 -29.12 -0.75 20.14
C TYR A 251 -29.15 -0.97 18.62
N ARG A 252 -28.38 -1.92 18.08
CA ARG A 252 -28.28 -2.15 16.62
C ARG A 252 -29.60 -2.52 15.97
N GLY A 253 -30.41 -3.34 16.64
CA GLY A 253 -31.73 -3.75 16.13
C GLY A 253 -32.65 -2.55 15.94
N TYR A 254 -32.79 -1.74 16.98
CA TYR A 254 -33.57 -0.50 16.94
C TYR A 254 -33.05 0.49 15.90
N LEU A 255 -31.73 0.71 15.84
CA LEU A 255 -31.13 1.58 14.84
C LEU A 255 -31.41 1.12 13.41
N ARG A 256 -31.42 -0.20 13.15
CA ARG A 256 -31.70 -0.76 11.83
C ARG A 256 -33.18 -0.64 11.46
N GLU A 257 -34.08 -0.79 12.42
CA GLU A 257 -35.52 -0.54 12.23
C GLU A 257 -35.78 0.93 11.86
N ARG A 258 -35.19 1.88 12.62
CA ARG A 258 -35.33 3.32 12.34
C ARG A 258 -34.68 3.73 11.02
N TRP A 259 -33.56 3.09 10.66
CA TRP A 259 -32.90 3.25 9.37
C TRP A 259 -33.81 2.80 8.22
N ASN A 260 -34.43 1.62 8.33
CA ASN A 260 -35.37 1.11 7.33
C ASN A 260 -36.66 1.94 7.25
N ALA A 261 -37.06 2.58 8.35
CA ALA A 261 -38.15 3.56 8.38
C ALA A 261 -37.80 4.91 7.73
N GLY A 262 -36.56 5.10 7.24
CA GLY A 262 -36.13 6.27 6.47
C GLY A 262 -35.46 7.39 7.29
N GLU A 263 -35.24 7.20 8.59
CA GLU A 263 -34.52 8.16 9.42
C GLU A 263 -33.00 7.92 9.31
N HIS A 264 -32.33 8.77 8.52
CA HIS A 264 -30.89 8.69 8.26
C HIS A 264 -30.07 9.76 9.01
N SER A 265 -30.74 10.60 9.82
CA SER A 265 -30.10 11.66 10.61
C SER A 265 -29.43 11.08 11.85
N GLY A 266 -28.10 11.07 11.84
CA GLY A 266 -27.30 10.54 12.95
C GLY A 266 -27.54 11.27 14.28
N SER A 267 -27.85 12.58 14.25
CA SER A 267 -28.15 13.35 15.45
C SER A 267 -29.48 12.96 16.09
N ARG A 268 -30.51 12.66 15.29
CA ARG A 268 -31.80 12.17 15.80
C ARG A 268 -31.67 10.77 16.35
N LEU A 269 -31.08 9.85 15.58
CA LEU A 269 -30.83 8.48 16.04
C LEU A 269 -29.98 8.45 17.32
N PHE A 270 -29.03 9.39 17.48
CA PHE A 270 -28.25 9.52 18.70
C PHE A 270 -29.09 9.98 19.90
N ALA A 271 -29.97 10.96 19.72
CA ALA A 271 -30.88 11.40 20.77
C ALA A 271 -31.82 10.26 21.21
N GLU A 272 -32.41 9.54 20.24
CA GLU A 272 -33.31 8.42 20.50
C GLU A 272 -32.63 7.27 21.28
N ILE A 273 -31.39 6.89 20.93
CA ILE A 273 -30.68 5.85 21.69
C ILE A 273 -30.21 6.37 23.05
N LYS A 274 -29.93 7.67 23.19
CA LYS A 274 -29.53 8.28 24.46
C LYS A 274 -30.68 8.30 25.46
N GLU A 275 -31.91 8.58 25.01
CA GLU A 275 -33.13 8.44 25.81
C GLU A 275 -33.37 6.98 26.24
N ARG A 276 -32.96 6.01 25.41
CA ARG A 276 -32.98 4.57 25.72
C ARG A 276 -31.77 4.09 26.55
N GLY A 277 -31.00 5.01 27.12
CA GLY A 277 -29.91 4.72 28.06
C GLY A 277 -28.54 4.50 27.42
N TYR A 278 -28.32 4.86 26.15
CA TYR A 278 -27.00 4.76 25.52
C TYR A 278 -25.99 5.73 26.16
N THR A 279 -24.92 5.18 26.73
CA THR A 279 -23.84 5.94 27.40
C THR A 279 -22.56 6.07 26.55
N GLY A 280 -22.61 5.67 25.28
CA GLY A 280 -21.45 5.71 24.38
C GLY A 280 -21.35 7.01 23.57
N SER A 281 -20.33 7.10 22.72
CA SER A 281 -20.08 8.30 21.92
C SER A 281 -20.93 8.36 20.65
N GLU A 282 -21.30 9.58 20.24
CA GLU A 282 -21.98 9.84 18.96
C GLU A 282 -21.12 9.44 17.76
N SER A 283 -19.79 9.61 17.86
CA SER A 283 -18.86 9.22 16.81
C SER A 283 -18.91 7.72 16.50
N LEU A 284 -19.17 6.88 17.50
CA LEU A 284 -19.32 5.44 17.32
C LEU A 284 -20.58 5.11 16.51
N LEU A 285 -21.68 5.82 16.78
CA LEU A 285 -22.93 5.71 16.00
C LEU A 285 -22.70 6.20 14.57
N ARG A 286 -22.07 7.36 14.39
CA ARG A 286 -21.78 7.91 13.05
C ARG A 286 -20.92 6.98 12.21
N ARG A 287 -20.00 6.24 12.82
CA ARG A 287 -19.21 5.21 12.14
C ARG A 287 -20.09 4.05 11.65
N LEU A 288 -20.95 3.51 12.52
CA LEU A 288 -21.90 2.45 12.16
C LEU A 288 -22.85 2.90 11.03
N LEU A 289 -23.45 4.08 11.16
CA LEU A 289 -24.33 4.64 10.13
C LEU A 289 -23.56 4.97 8.83
N GLY A 290 -22.26 5.23 8.92
CA GLY A 290 -21.39 5.41 7.76
C GLY A 290 -21.30 4.15 6.91
N GLU A 291 -21.20 2.99 7.54
CA GLU A 291 -21.25 1.68 6.86
C GLU A 291 -22.59 1.50 6.13
N TRP A 292 -23.71 1.77 6.80
CA TRP A 292 -25.05 1.63 6.17
C TRP A 292 -25.33 2.65 5.06
N ARG A 293 -24.70 3.84 5.09
CA ARG A 293 -24.79 4.80 3.97
C ARG A 293 -24.15 4.28 2.68
N THR A 294 -23.20 3.34 2.77
CA THR A 294 -22.61 2.74 1.56
C THR A 294 -23.57 1.78 0.86
N GLU A 295 -24.58 1.28 1.57
CA GLU A 295 -25.65 0.42 1.01
C GLU A 295 -26.70 1.24 0.25
N LEU A 296 -26.80 2.55 0.51
CA LEU A 296 -27.74 3.43 -0.20
C LEU A 296 -27.12 3.95 -1.51
N PRO A 297 -27.92 4.12 -2.58
CA PRO A 297 -27.45 4.75 -3.79
C PRO A 297 -26.95 6.17 -3.48
N PRO A 298 -25.85 6.63 -4.13
CA PRO A 298 -25.31 7.95 -3.88
C PRO A 298 -26.38 9.00 -4.18
N LYS A 299 -26.80 9.76 -3.16
CA LYS A 299 -27.72 10.88 -3.36
C LYS A 299 -27.06 11.88 -4.32
N ARG A 300 -27.65 12.07 -5.50
CA ARG A 300 -27.31 13.20 -6.37
C ARG A 300 -27.47 14.47 -5.54
N ARG A 301 -26.42 15.30 -5.52
CA ARG A 301 -26.47 16.60 -4.85
C ARG A 301 -27.59 17.42 -5.49
N GLN A 302 -28.66 17.67 -4.73
CA GLN A 302 -29.69 18.62 -5.09
C GLN A 302 -29.34 19.93 -4.40
N GLY A 303 -29.08 20.97 -5.20
CA GLY A 303 -28.68 22.29 -4.74
C GLY A 303 -27.54 22.86 -5.58
N PRO A 304 -27.41 24.20 -5.61
CA PRO A 304 -26.30 24.84 -6.31
C PRO A 304 -24.96 24.33 -5.76
N PRO A 305 -23.91 24.27 -6.59
CA PRO A 305 -22.58 23.92 -6.12
C PRO A 305 -22.26 24.80 -4.91
N ARG A 306 -21.76 24.18 -3.83
CA ARG A 306 -21.23 24.95 -2.70
C ARG A 306 -20.23 25.93 -3.28
N LYS A 307 -20.50 27.23 -3.15
CA LYS A 307 -19.51 28.26 -3.47
C LYS A 307 -18.23 27.87 -2.74
N PRO A 308 -17.07 27.80 -3.42
CA PRO A 308 -15.82 27.59 -2.73
C PRO A 308 -15.76 28.60 -1.60
N ARG A 309 -15.46 28.14 -0.38
CA ARG A 309 -15.16 29.03 0.73
C ARG A 309 -13.81 29.68 0.40
N LEU A 310 -13.83 30.64 -0.51
CA LEU A 310 -12.73 31.55 -0.76
C LEU A 310 -12.58 32.34 0.54
N SER A 311 -11.53 32.05 1.31
CA SER A 311 -11.17 32.93 2.41
C SER A 311 -10.92 34.30 1.82
N SER A 312 -11.71 35.28 2.24
CA SER A 312 -11.69 36.64 1.68
C SER A 312 -10.42 37.42 1.98
N GLN A 313 -9.52 36.90 2.83
CA GLN A 313 -8.28 37.57 3.17
C GLN A 313 -7.07 36.62 3.09
N PRO A 314 -5.95 37.08 2.49
CA PRO A 314 -4.69 36.35 2.53
C PRO A 314 -4.26 36.22 3.99
N ARG A 315 -4.13 34.99 4.47
CA ARG A 315 -3.63 34.71 5.82
C ARG A 315 -2.13 34.55 5.74
N LYS A 316 -1.39 35.42 6.41
CA LYS A 316 0.03 35.21 6.70
C LYS A 316 0.14 34.00 7.62
N ARG A 317 0.87 32.97 7.18
CA ARG A 317 1.20 31.82 8.01
C ARG A 317 2.63 31.42 7.79
N ARG A 318 3.28 30.87 8.82
CA ARG A 318 4.60 30.25 8.63
C ARG A 318 4.47 29.01 7.75
N LEU A 319 5.41 28.88 6.82
CA LEU A 319 5.48 27.72 5.95
C LEU A 319 5.60 26.46 6.82
N SER A 320 4.74 25.46 6.57
CA SER A 320 4.84 24.19 7.29
C SER A 320 6.12 23.47 6.87
N SER A 321 6.74 22.72 7.79
CA SER A 321 7.92 21.88 7.50
C SER A 321 7.67 20.94 6.32
N ARG A 322 6.45 20.38 6.22
CA ARG A 322 6.00 19.53 5.11
C ARG A 322 6.00 20.28 3.77
N GLY A 323 5.53 21.53 3.77
CA GLY A 323 5.51 22.39 2.59
C GLY A 323 6.91 22.82 2.16
N ALA A 324 7.74 23.25 3.11
CA ALA A 324 9.14 23.61 2.87
C ALA A 324 9.95 22.42 2.31
N ALA A 325 9.83 21.24 2.92
CA ALA A 325 10.49 20.03 2.44
C ALA A 325 10.01 19.62 1.03
N PHE A 326 8.73 19.86 0.71
CA PHE A 326 8.21 19.62 -0.63
C PHE A 326 8.80 20.59 -1.65
N LEU A 327 8.88 21.89 -1.35
CA LEU A 327 9.48 22.87 -2.26
C LEU A 327 10.96 22.57 -2.54
N MET A 328 11.72 22.11 -1.53
CA MET A 328 13.14 21.77 -1.67
C MET A 328 13.42 20.57 -2.59
N ILE A 329 12.45 19.69 -2.84
CA ILE A 329 12.62 18.54 -3.74
C ILE A 329 12.07 18.77 -5.14
N LEU A 330 11.45 19.93 -5.40
CA LEU A 330 10.97 20.28 -6.74
C LEU A 330 12.13 20.72 -7.62
N SER A 331 12.03 20.45 -8.91
CA SER A 331 12.96 21.02 -9.89
C SER A 331 12.84 22.54 -9.90
N PRO A 332 13.95 23.31 -10.06
CA PRO A 332 13.91 24.76 -10.11
C PRO A 332 12.91 25.32 -11.13
N SER A 333 12.76 24.65 -12.27
CA SER A 333 11.77 24.98 -13.30
C SER A 333 10.32 25.03 -12.80
N LYS A 334 9.97 24.22 -11.78
CA LYS A 334 8.63 24.20 -11.16
C LYS A 334 8.45 25.27 -10.09
N LEU A 335 9.51 25.98 -9.71
CA LEU A 335 9.47 27.06 -8.72
C LEU A 335 9.36 28.45 -9.37
N VAL A 336 9.65 28.57 -10.68
CA VAL A 336 9.79 29.86 -11.39
C VAL A 336 8.58 30.22 -12.26
N SER A 337 7.52 29.41 -12.30
CA SER A 337 6.31 29.72 -13.08
C SER A 337 5.51 30.88 -12.45
N GLY A 338 5.94 32.12 -12.73
CA GLY A 338 5.28 33.34 -12.28
C GLY A 338 6.07 34.64 -12.43
N ALA A 339 7.37 34.59 -12.80
CA ALA A 339 8.23 35.79 -12.81
C ALA A 339 8.83 36.17 -14.18
N ALA A 340 8.28 35.67 -15.29
CA ALA A 340 8.72 36.03 -16.64
C ALA A 340 7.57 36.60 -17.47
N ALA A 341 7.14 37.81 -17.11
CA ALA A 341 6.35 38.69 -17.97
C ALA A 341 6.57 40.12 -17.50
N THR A 342 7.74 40.69 -17.84
CA THR A 342 8.03 42.14 -17.91
C THR A 342 9.49 42.29 -18.34
N ALA A 343 9.70 42.41 -19.64
CA ALA A 343 10.82 43.13 -20.24
C ALA A 343 10.24 43.94 -21.40
#